data_AF-A0A1W9ZWA6-F1
#
_entry.id   AF-A0A1W9ZWA6-F1
#
_cell.length_a   1.000
_cell.length_b   1.000
_cell.length_c   1.000
_cell.angle_alpha   90.00
_cell.angle_beta   90.00
_cell.angle_gamma   90.00
#
_symmetry.space_group_name_H-M   'P 1'
#
loop_
_entity.id
_entity.type
_entity.pdbx_description
1 polymer ?
#
loop_
_entity_poly.entity_id
_entity_poly.type
_entity_poly.pdbx_seq_one_letter_code
_entity_poly.pdbx_strand_id
1 'polypeptide(L)'
;MEPTTEGYYKVVHSLWHERASERSEDVVAVFSKIADAGKYVILRVGDSCRMYLDLETLPIKWRASGLNPRIRITTPADEALNYVVKISPGTRKSFAVQHLKQYSLDDDASHFAFAYPSAELDMQVLSLSYGKLNALLMDGFPESILSKIYS
;
A
#
# COMPACT_ATOMS: atom_id res chain seq x y z
N MET A 1 -5.15 10.22 2.82
CA MET A 1 -3.67 10.28 2.81
C MET A 1 -3.28 11.61 3.39
N GLU A 2 -2.37 11.62 4.36
CA GLU A 2 -1.99 12.85 5.06
C GLU A 2 -0.47 12.94 5.13
N PRO A 3 0.13 14.12 4.85
CA PRO A 3 1.53 14.36 5.17
C PRO A 3 1.70 14.37 6.68
N THR A 4 2.90 14.02 7.11
CA THR A 4 3.23 13.89 8.53
C THR A 4 4.30 14.91 8.90
N THR A 5 4.40 15.24 10.19
CA THR A 5 5.41 16.18 10.72
C THR A 5 6.85 15.75 10.43
N GLU A 6 7.05 14.46 10.20
CA GLU A 6 8.31 13.78 9.91
C GLU A 6 8.58 13.62 8.40
N GLY A 7 7.70 14.16 7.54
CA GLY A 7 7.87 14.14 6.08
C GLY A 7 7.38 12.87 5.39
N TYR A 8 6.79 11.92 6.12
CA TYR A 8 6.13 10.74 5.57
C TYR A 8 4.69 11.00 5.13
N TYR A 9 4.12 10.06 4.39
CA TYR A 9 2.73 10.04 3.96
C TYR A 9 2.05 8.79 4.51
N LYS A 10 1.09 8.97 5.42
CA LYS A 10 0.30 7.84 5.95
C LYS A 10 -0.89 7.53 5.04
N VAL A 11 -1.09 6.25 4.77
CA VAL A 11 -2.31 5.72 4.17
C VAL A 11 -3.13 5.08 5.28
N VAL A 12 -4.37 5.55 5.42
CA VAL A 12 -5.33 5.07 6.41
C VAL A 12 -6.48 4.37 5.71
N HIS A 13 -6.95 3.28 6.29
CA HIS A 13 -8.21 2.67 5.94
C HIS A 13 -9.26 3.12 6.94
N SER A 14 -10.26 3.87 6.44
CA SER A 14 -11.29 4.48 7.27
C SER A 14 -12.62 3.75 7.10
N LEU A 15 -13.02 3.00 8.11
CA LEU A 15 -14.28 2.26 8.14
C LEU A 15 -15.32 3.03 8.94
N TRP A 16 -16.52 3.17 8.37
CA TRP A 16 -17.69 3.57 9.15
C TRP A 16 -18.46 2.30 9.48
N HIS A 17 -18.30 1.82 10.71
CA HIS A 17 -19.11 0.70 11.20
C HIS A 17 -20.55 1.17 11.45
N GLU A 18 -21.53 0.34 11.11
CA GLU A 18 -22.97 0.65 11.17
C GLU A 18 -23.46 1.24 12.51
N ARG A 19 -22.73 1.02 13.61
CA ARG A 19 -23.05 1.51 14.97
C ARG A 19 -21.98 2.41 15.59
N ALA A 20 -21.01 2.90 14.83
CA ALA A 20 -19.95 3.76 15.36
C ALA A 20 -20.36 5.24 15.30
N SER A 21 -20.08 5.98 16.38
CA SER A 21 -20.24 7.44 16.46
C SER A 21 -19.20 8.21 15.66
N GLU A 22 -18.08 7.56 15.32
CA GLU A 22 -16.99 8.09 14.51
C GLU A 22 -16.40 7.00 13.61
N ARG A 23 -15.64 7.39 12.59
CA ARG A 23 -14.96 6.42 11.71
C ARG A 23 -13.77 5.80 12.46
N SER A 24 -13.60 4.49 12.34
CA SER A 24 -12.36 3.84 12.76
C SER A 24 -11.31 4.01 11.66
N GLU A 25 -10.10 4.39 12.04
CA GLU A 25 -8.98 4.54 11.11
C GLU A 25 -7.82 3.63 11.50
N ASP A 26 -7.42 2.79 10.56
CA ASP A 26 -6.24 1.94 10.70
C ASP A 26 -5.15 2.38 9.72
N VAL A 27 -3.93 2.61 10.22
CA VAL A 27 -2.76 2.86 9.36
C VAL A 27 -2.39 1.55 8.68
N VAL A 28 -2.49 1.53 7.35
CA VAL A 28 -2.20 0.33 6.55
C VAL A 28 -0.80 0.34 5.96
N ALA A 29 -0.27 1.52 5.67
CA ALA A 29 1.09 1.72 5.20
C ALA A 29 1.54 3.18 5.39
N VAL A 30 2.83 3.39 5.50
CA VAL A 30 3.46 4.72 5.60
C VAL A 30 4.55 4.81 4.54
N PHE A 31 4.56 5.87 3.72
CA PHE A 31 5.49 6.02 2.61
C PHE A 31 6.38 7.24 2.77
N SER A 32 7.62 7.16 2.26
CA SER A 32 8.53 8.31 2.17
C SER A 32 8.16 9.31 1.08
N LYS A 33 7.41 8.88 0.05
CA LYS A 33 7.00 9.72 -1.09
C LYS A 33 5.50 9.66 -1.30
N ILE A 34 4.93 10.82 -1.63
CA ILE A 34 3.50 10.94 -1.95
C ILE A 34 3.10 10.11 -3.18
N ALA A 35 4.00 10.00 -4.16
CA ALA A 35 3.75 9.24 -5.38
C ALA A 35 3.54 7.74 -5.07
N ASP A 36 4.31 7.19 -4.13
CA ASP A 36 4.19 5.78 -3.73
C ASP A 36 2.92 5.53 -2.93
N ALA A 37 2.58 6.43 -2.00
CA ALA A 37 1.30 6.39 -1.29
C ALA A 37 0.10 6.50 -2.26
N GLY A 38 0.20 7.36 -3.28
CA GLY A 38 -0.82 7.50 -4.31
C GLY A 38 -0.99 6.23 -5.16
N LYS A 39 0.11 5.59 -5.57
CA LYS A 39 0.08 4.29 -6.25
C LYS A 39 -0.58 3.22 -5.38
N TYR A 40 -0.28 3.18 -4.09
CA TYR A 40 -0.93 2.27 -3.15
C TYR A 40 -2.44 2.46 -3.11
N VAL A 41 -2.92 3.70 -3.02
CA VAL A 41 -4.37 3.98 -3.03
C VAL A 41 -5.02 3.51 -4.35
N ILE A 42 -4.38 3.79 -5.50
CA ILE A 42 -4.86 3.34 -6.80
C ILE A 42 -4.91 1.81 -6.89
N LEU A 43 -3.89 1.11 -6.37
CA LEU A 43 -3.89 -0.36 -6.27
C LEU A 43 -5.13 -0.84 -5.50
N ARG A 44 -5.36 -0.33 -4.29
CA ARG A 44 -6.47 -0.75 -3.43
C ARG A 44 -7.85 -0.53 -4.07
N VAL A 45 -8.05 0.62 -4.70
CA VAL A 45 -9.31 0.94 -5.39
C VAL A 45 -9.46 0.09 -6.66
N GLY A 46 -8.40 -0.01 -7.47
CA GLY A 46 -8.41 -0.80 -8.69
C GLY A 46 -8.67 -2.28 -8.43
N ASP A 47 -8.05 -2.86 -7.40
CA ASP A 47 -8.33 -4.24 -7.01
C ASP A 47 -9.75 -4.44 -6.48
N SER A 48 -10.34 -3.43 -5.82
CA SER A 48 -11.76 -3.48 -5.46
C SER A 48 -12.64 -3.58 -6.71
N CYS A 49 -12.34 -2.81 -7.76
CA CYS A 49 -13.03 -2.92 -9.04
C CYS A 49 -12.82 -4.29 -9.70
N ARG A 50 -11.61 -4.85 -9.63
CA ARG A 50 -11.31 -6.21 -10.14
C ARG A 50 -12.16 -7.25 -9.43
N MET A 51 -12.27 -7.17 -8.10
CA MET A 51 -13.11 -8.08 -7.32
C MET A 51 -14.59 -7.99 -7.74
N TYR A 52 -15.13 -6.79 -7.99
CA TYR A 52 -16.51 -6.64 -8.47
C TYR A 52 -16.76 -7.24 -9.86
N LEU A 53 -15.70 -7.45 -10.65
CA LEU A 53 -15.77 -8.04 -11.97
C LEU A 53 -15.31 -9.51 -11.98
N ASP A 54 -15.15 -10.13 -10.80
CA ASP A 54 -14.60 -11.48 -10.62
C ASP A 54 -13.23 -11.68 -11.29
N LEU A 55 -12.44 -10.61 -11.39
CA LEU A 55 -11.07 -10.64 -11.91
C LEU A 55 -10.08 -10.85 -10.77
N GLU A 56 -9.03 -11.63 -11.05
CA GLU A 56 -7.94 -11.87 -10.11
C GLU A 56 -7.23 -10.55 -9.74
N THR A 57 -7.09 -10.25 -8.45
CA THR A 57 -6.41 -9.04 -7.95
C THR A 57 -4.90 -9.11 -8.14
N LEU A 58 -4.24 -7.95 -8.24
CA LEU A 58 -2.80 -7.92 -8.50
C LEU A 58 -1.96 -8.61 -7.41
N PRO A 59 -2.25 -8.48 -6.10
CA PRO A 59 -1.55 -9.24 -5.08
C PRO A 59 -1.66 -10.75 -5.25
N ILE A 60 -2.79 -11.27 -5.74
CA ILE A 60 -2.92 -12.71 -6.03
C ILE A 60 -2.00 -13.07 -7.21
N LYS A 61 -2.01 -12.28 -8.29
CA LYS A 61 -1.11 -12.47 -9.44
C LYS A 61 0.38 -12.44 -9.02
N TRP A 62 0.76 -11.53 -8.13
CA TRP A 62 2.15 -11.39 -7.67
C TRP A 62 2.58 -12.44 -6.65
N ARG A 63 1.65 -13.15 -6.02
CA ARG A 63 1.98 -14.14 -4.98
C ARG A 63 2.93 -15.23 -5.50
N ALA A 64 2.75 -15.67 -6.74
CA ALA A 64 3.60 -16.69 -7.34
C ALA A 64 5.02 -16.16 -7.67
N SER A 65 5.14 -14.88 -8.06
CA SER A 65 6.44 -14.28 -8.38
C SER A 65 7.16 -13.69 -7.16
N GLY A 66 6.43 -13.45 -6.07
CA GLY A 66 6.90 -12.62 -4.97
C GLY A 66 7.04 -11.15 -5.37
N LEU A 67 7.64 -10.37 -4.47
CA LEU A 67 7.97 -8.97 -4.71
C LEU A 67 9.04 -8.81 -5.79
N ASN A 68 9.05 -7.64 -6.42
CA ASN A 68 10.10 -7.24 -7.34
C ASN A 68 11.48 -7.39 -6.66
N PRO A 69 12.47 -8.06 -7.28
CA PRO A 69 13.79 -8.25 -6.68
C PRO A 69 14.53 -6.97 -6.28
N ARG A 70 14.13 -5.81 -6.84
CA ARG A 70 14.69 -4.50 -6.45
C ARG A 70 14.13 -3.98 -5.12
N ILE A 71 13.10 -4.60 -4.56
CA ILE A 71 12.53 -4.22 -3.28
C ILE A 71 13.23 -5.02 -2.19
N ARG A 72 14.01 -4.33 -1.36
CA ARG A 72 14.64 -4.89 -0.18
C ARG A 72 13.72 -4.78 1.01
N ILE A 73 13.66 -5.85 1.80
CA ILE A 73 12.92 -5.91 3.05
C ILE A 73 13.91 -5.86 4.21
N THR A 74 13.75 -4.90 5.11
CA THR A 74 14.59 -4.76 6.31
C THR A 74 13.75 -4.53 7.55
N THR A 75 14.38 -4.65 8.72
CA THR A 75 13.80 -4.15 9.97
C THR A 75 13.91 -2.62 9.97
N PRO A 76 12.83 -1.89 10.32
CA PRO A 76 12.88 -0.44 10.43
C PRO A 76 13.78 0.01 11.59
N ALA A 77 14.37 1.20 11.49
CA ALA A 77 15.07 1.82 12.61
C ALA A 77 14.11 2.13 13.77
N ASP A 78 14.63 2.21 15.00
CA ASP A 78 13.83 2.44 16.20
C ASP A 78 13.00 3.72 16.12
N GLU A 79 13.53 4.78 15.51
CA GLU A 79 12.82 6.04 15.30
C GLU A 79 11.57 5.83 14.43
N ALA A 80 11.72 5.18 13.28
CA ALA A 80 10.62 4.88 12.38
C ALA A 80 9.59 3.93 13.02
N LEU A 81 10.05 2.93 13.78
CA LEU A 81 9.17 2.02 14.51
C LEU A 81 8.35 2.77 15.57
N ASN A 82 9.00 3.58 16.40
CA ASN A 82 8.32 4.36 17.43
C ASN A 82 7.33 5.35 16.80
N TYR A 83 7.69 5.92 15.65
CA TYR A 83 6.81 6.76 14.86
C TYR A 83 5.55 6.02 14.37
N VAL A 84 5.70 4.87 13.71
CA VAL A 84 4.56 4.08 13.21
C VAL A 84 3.64 3.65 14.37
N VAL A 85 4.20 3.26 15.51
CA VAL A 85 3.43 2.94 16.72
C VAL A 85 2.65 4.16 17.23
N LYS A 86 3.28 5.33 17.27
CA LYS A 86 2.65 6.59 17.71
C LYS A 86 1.43 6.95 16.85
N ILE A 87 1.49 6.75 15.54
CA ILE A 87 0.39 7.07 14.62
C ILE A 87 -0.65 5.94 14.48
N SER A 88 -0.40 4.78 15.11
CA SER A 88 -1.26 3.59 15.04
C SER A 88 -1.74 3.19 16.44
N PRO A 89 -2.66 3.96 17.07
CA PRO A 89 -2.99 3.82 18.50
C PRO A 89 -3.54 2.44 18.90
N GLY A 90 -4.06 1.63 17.96
CA GLY A 90 -4.46 0.24 18.19
C GLY A 90 -3.31 -0.77 18.20
N THR A 91 -2.10 -0.38 17.82
CA THR A 91 -0.95 -1.27 17.67
C THR A 91 -0.16 -1.40 18.98
N ARG A 92 0.03 -2.63 19.46
CA ARG A 92 0.97 -2.91 20.55
C ARG A 92 2.42 -2.76 20.07
N LYS A 93 3.26 -2.05 20.82
CA LYS A 93 4.69 -1.88 20.45
C LYS A 93 5.42 -3.21 20.23
N SER A 94 5.16 -4.23 21.04
CA SER A 94 5.75 -5.56 20.84
C SER A 94 5.36 -6.21 19.51
N PHE A 95 4.11 -6.04 19.08
CA PHE A 95 3.64 -6.48 17.76
C PHE A 95 4.36 -5.73 16.64
N ALA A 96 4.51 -4.41 16.76
CA ALA A 96 5.26 -3.61 15.79
C ALA A 96 6.72 -4.05 15.68
N VAL A 97 7.41 -4.28 16.80
CA VAL A 97 8.80 -4.80 16.82
C VAL A 97 8.94 -6.13 16.08
N GLN A 98 7.94 -7.01 16.21
CA GLN A 98 8.00 -8.33 15.60
C GLN A 98 7.65 -8.30 14.10
N HIS A 99 6.68 -7.48 13.70
CA HIS A 99 6.03 -7.61 12.40
C HIS A 99 6.19 -6.42 11.46
N LEU A 100 6.50 -5.22 11.95
CA LEU A 100 6.68 -4.06 11.08
C LEU A 100 7.95 -4.25 10.24
N LYS A 101 7.81 -4.07 8.93
CA LYS A 101 8.92 -4.15 7.98
C LYS A 101 9.08 -2.83 7.25
N GLN A 102 10.32 -2.54 6.85
CA GLN A 102 10.64 -1.50 5.89
C GLN A 102 10.88 -2.14 4.52
N TYR A 103 10.30 -1.55 3.50
CA TYR A 103 10.45 -1.92 2.10
C TYR A 103 11.12 -0.76 1.38
N SER A 104 12.23 -0.98 0.70
CA SER A 104 12.99 0.08 0.02
C SER A 104 13.43 -0.36 -1.36
N LEU A 105 13.51 0.57 -2.32
CA LEU A 105 14.13 0.28 -3.62
C LEU A 105 15.65 0.26 -3.48
N ASP A 106 16.28 -0.75 -4.08
CA ASP A 106 17.73 -0.92 -4.08
C ASP A 106 18.46 0.16 -4.90
N ASP A 107 17.84 0.63 -5.99
CA ASP A 107 18.39 1.66 -6.86
C ASP A 107 18.11 3.09 -6.36
N ASP A 108 17.12 3.28 -5.49
CA ASP A 108 16.81 4.55 -4.85
C ASP A 108 16.24 4.36 -3.44
N ALA A 109 17.13 4.37 -2.44
CA ALA A 109 16.77 4.22 -1.04
C ALA A 109 15.91 5.37 -0.50
N SER A 110 15.69 6.47 -1.26
CA SER A 110 14.75 7.53 -0.87
C SER A 110 13.29 7.11 -1.06
N HIS A 111 13.02 6.06 -1.85
CA HIS A 111 11.73 5.44 -2.02
C HIS A 111 11.58 4.25 -1.06
N PHE A 112 10.77 4.42 -0.03
CA PHE A 112 10.51 3.36 0.94
C PHE A 112 9.13 3.45 1.58
N ALA A 113 8.72 2.34 2.19
CA ALA A 113 7.48 2.21 2.93
C ALA A 113 7.65 1.37 4.19
N PHE A 114 6.83 1.65 5.20
CA PHE A 114 6.61 0.80 6.36
C PHE A 114 5.25 0.14 6.27
N ALA A 115 5.21 -1.19 6.40
CA ALA A 115 3.97 -1.95 6.36
C ALA A 115 4.10 -3.27 7.14
N TYR A 116 2.95 -3.82 7.53
CA TYR A 116 2.86 -5.16 8.10
C TYR A 116 2.81 -6.23 7.00
N PRO A 117 3.07 -7.52 7.33
CA PRO A 117 3.12 -8.59 6.31
C PRO A 117 1.82 -8.78 5.53
N SER A 118 0.68 -8.38 6.09
CA SER A 118 -0.62 -8.41 5.40
C SER A 118 -0.68 -7.50 4.17
N ALA A 119 0.17 -6.48 4.09
CA ALA A 119 0.28 -5.55 2.96
C ALA A 119 1.61 -5.72 2.20
N GLU A 120 2.35 -6.81 2.44
CA GLU A 120 3.67 -7.05 1.83
C GLU A 120 3.60 -6.98 0.30
N LEU A 121 2.71 -7.75 -0.33
CA LEU A 121 2.57 -7.79 -1.79
C LEU A 121 2.13 -6.45 -2.38
N ASP A 122 1.41 -5.63 -1.60
CA ASP A 122 0.98 -4.29 -2.03
C ASP A 122 2.20 -3.35 -2.14
N MET A 123 3.33 -3.66 -1.49
CA MET A 123 4.59 -2.87 -1.60
C MET A 123 5.24 -2.98 -2.98
N GLN A 124 4.77 -3.89 -3.84
CA GLN A 124 5.13 -3.94 -5.25
C GLN A 124 5.01 -2.58 -5.93
N VAL A 125 4.07 -1.73 -5.46
CA VAL A 125 3.86 -0.36 -5.95
C VAL A 125 5.11 0.49 -5.96
N LEU A 126 6.06 0.28 -5.04
CA LEU A 126 7.34 1.00 -5.02
C LEU A 126 8.07 0.87 -6.36
N SER A 127 8.07 -0.33 -6.94
CA SER A 127 8.76 -0.64 -8.20
C SER A 127 8.03 -0.22 -9.49
N LEU A 128 6.82 0.33 -9.38
CA LEU A 128 5.96 0.62 -10.52
C LEU A 128 5.87 2.11 -10.83
N SER A 129 5.77 2.46 -12.11
CA SER A 129 5.24 3.77 -12.51
C SER A 129 3.71 3.77 -12.45
N TYR A 130 3.09 4.94 -12.39
CA TYR A 130 1.62 5.05 -12.50
C TYR A 130 1.08 4.41 -13.78
N GLY A 131 1.74 4.63 -14.92
CA GLY A 131 1.35 4.03 -16.20
C GLY A 131 1.40 2.50 -16.17
N LYS A 132 2.45 1.92 -15.57
CA LYS A 132 2.56 0.47 -15.44
C LYS A 132 1.52 -0.11 -14.48
N LEU A 133 1.29 0.54 -13.34
CA LEU A 133 0.24 0.14 -12.39
C LEU A 133 -1.14 0.18 -13.06
N ASN A 134 -1.46 1.26 -13.77
CA ASN A 134 -2.74 1.40 -14.47
C ASN A 134 -2.92 0.30 -15.51
N ALA A 135 -1.91 0.03 -16.34
CA ALA A 135 -1.97 -1.04 -17.34
C ALA A 135 -2.20 -2.42 -16.70
N LEU A 136 -1.53 -2.71 -15.57
CA LEU A 136 -1.74 -3.97 -14.84
C LEU A 136 -3.16 -4.06 -14.25
N LEU A 137 -3.68 -2.97 -13.68
CA LEU A 137 -5.02 -2.94 -13.10
C LEU A 137 -6.12 -3.10 -14.15
N MET A 138 -5.93 -2.55 -15.35
CA MET A 138 -6.90 -2.65 -16.45
C MET A 138 -6.83 -4.00 -17.20
N ASP A 139 -5.79 -4.79 -16.99
CA ASP A 139 -5.61 -6.09 -17.65
C ASP A 139 -6.77 -7.05 -17.34
N GLY A 140 -7.49 -7.49 -18.37
CA GLY A 140 -8.66 -8.36 -18.27
C GLY A 140 -10.00 -7.64 -18.06
N PHE A 141 -10.03 -6.30 -18.01
CA PHE A 141 -11.30 -5.57 -18.01
C PHE A 141 -12.05 -5.75 -19.34
N PRO A 142 -13.39 -5.86 -19.33
CA PRO A 142 -14.18 -5.91 -20.56
C PRO A 142 -13.99 -4.67 -21.45
N GLU A 143 -13.96 -4.85 -22.77
CA GLU A 143 -13.84 -3.75 -23.74
C GLU A 143 -14.95 -2.69 -23.59
N SER A 144 -16.14 -3.12 -23.16
CA SER A 144 -17.28 -2.22 -22.89
C SER A 144 -17.01 -1.21 -21.76
N ILE A 145 -16.06 -1.50 -20.87
CA ILE A 145 -15.56 -0.58 -19.84
C ILE A 145 -14.36 0.21 -20.37
N LEU A 146 -13.39 -0.47 -20.98
CA LEU A 146 -12.16 0.16 -21.48
C LEU A 146 -12.44 1.24 -22.53
N SER A 147 -13.41 1.01 -23.42
CA SER A 147 -13.79 1.98 -24.46
C SER A 147 -14.30 3.32 -23.91
N LYS A 148 -14.75 3.39 -22.65
CA LYS A 148 -15.21 4.62 -22.00
C LYS A 148 -14.09 5.40 -21.31
N ILE A 149 -12.93 4.78 -21.12
CA ILE A 149 -11.75 5.37 -20.47
C ILE A 149 -10.80 5.95 -21.53
N TYR A 150 -10.75 5.32 -22.70
CA TYR A 150 -9.88 5.71 -23.81
C TYR A 150 -10.58 6.51 -24.93
N SER A 151 -11.87 6.86 -24.74
CA SER A 151 -12.62 7.79 -25.60
C SER A 151 -12.37 9.24 -25.21
#